data_AF-A0A4Y8VE24-F1
#
_entry.id   AF-A0A4Y8VE24-F1
#
_cell.length_a   1.000
_cell.length_b   1.000
_cell.length_c   1.000
_cell.angle_alpha   90.00
_cell.angle_beta   90.00
_cell.angle_gamma   90.00
#
_symmetry.space_group_name_H-M   'P 1'
#
loop_
_entity.id
_entity.type
_entity.pdbx_description
1 polymer ?
#
loop_
_entity_poly.entity_id
_entity_poly.type
_entity_poly.pdbx_seq_one_letter_code
_entity_poly.pdbx_strand_id
1 'polypeptide(L)'
;MKPKTTMNITLDSKDGYSAVQEIIKYVSGLISDRNGKKDDIFPQYIYRGITRYDKSFENGTKDISEWTIRSGLAIRMSESYSEGFSKNDFVSALIDLTQRARKEFPIDYADYSDLEILADIQHNGGATCLVDFSKNLLTALWFACSNEKDDKKDGFLFCYNIIEDIKKHSLEYLNPTTENEQIKTVLLNTYRYTNYNYEKVERFCLWEPTNINGRIVRQDSVFLFGTESFVIGEHDIFTVRIPRKLKKVIRECLSVLFNISSENMYKDSVGLATSNAKSILMPVSLCFKKNISDRKKRLRLYKYHLSEALAYINKGSYQSALSQLKSCEKYLGEVESMNDHHFFDGTENERKINVYFYLGSCYMKLNYLDNAIVEFEKVKSLSLKVLDKRNKKQKDIECYLKKCLEAYDLLIDISYDRQLYDRAFKYCNELVKMDFCSLNGHDTRISELSMLELCVLSNLMQKHEISDSIFSIADNLIKSENEDSYIYYLALYYQSVLSLLSKENNSQEYKNELKMLKQRSNRILHSKAPLRGYIEWNFMDIQNAIKEMPKETTIEQDKYQIMCEMLAIVVSVRDLFQYLNDKARN
;
A
#
# COMPACT_ATOMS: atom_id res chain seq x y z
N MET A 1 41.05 -7.58 -6.77
CA MET A 1 39.60 -7.63 -6.53
C MET A 1 38.98 -8.49 -7.62
N LYS A 2 38.24 -9.56 -7.29
CA LYS A 2 37.47 -10.30 -8.31
C LYS A 2 36.41 -9.36 -8.90
N PRO A 3 36.13 -9.41 -10.23
CA PRO A 3 35.05 -8.61 -10.80
C PRO A 3 33.75 -9.01 -10.10
N LYS A 4 33.06 -8.06 -9.46
CA LYS A 4 31.71 -8.29 -8.94
C LYS A 4 30.84 -8.56 -10.17
N THR A 5 30.38 -9.80 -10.30
CA THR A 5 29.67 -10.30 -11.48
C THR A 5 28.39 -9.49 -11.68
N THR A 6 28.27 -8.78 -12.80
CA THR A 6 27.01 -8.17 -13.22
C THR A 6 25.98 -9.30 -13.39
N MET A 7 25.08 -9.45 -12.41
CA MET A 7 24.06 -10.48 -12.45
C MET A 7 22.99 -10.04 -13.46
N ASN A 8 23.01 -10.66 -14.64
CA ASN A 8 22.07 -10.39 -15.71
C ASN A 8 20.91 -11.39 -15.63
N ILE A 9 19.72 -10.90 -15.29
CA ILE A 9 18.50 -11.72 -15.23
C ILE A 9 17.73 -11.51 -16.53
N THR A 10 17.42 -12.63 -17.21
CA THR A 10 16.49 -12.64 -18.35
C THR A 10 15.16 -13.20 -17.85
N LEU A 11 14.07 -12.47 -18.10
CA LEU A 11 12.74 -12.87 -17.66
C LEU A 11 12.20 -14.04 -18.49
N ASP A 12 11.76 -15.10 -17.81
CA ASP A 12 11.17 -16.29 -18.44
C ASP A 12 9.64 -16.19 -18.58
N SER A 13 9.03 -15.15 -17.99
CA SER A 13 7.60 -14.92 -17.99
C SER A 13 6.93 -14.85 -19.37
N LYS A 14 5.67 -15.32 -19.42
CA LYS A 14 4.83 -15.37 -20.63
C LYS A 14 3.84 -14.20 -20.75
N ASP A 15 3.53 -13.52 -19.64
CA ASP A 15 2.63 -12.36 -19.59
C ASP A 15 3.15 -11.27 -18.64
N GLY A 16 2.50 -10.09 -18.67
CA GLY A 16 2.94 -8.90 -17.94
C GLY A 16 2.79 -9.00 -16.42
N TYR A 17 1.83 -9.79 -15.92
CA TYR A 17 1.64 -9.95 -14.47
C TYR A 17 2.74 -10.81 -13.87
N SER A 18 2.99 -11.98 -14.48
CA SER A 18 4.10 -12.84 -14.08
C SER A 18 5.44 -12.12 -14.19
N ALA A 19 5.65 -11.33 -15.25
CA ALA A 19 6.89 -10.58 -15.43
C ALA A 19 7.11 -9.54 -14.32
N VAL A 20 6.09 -8.78 -13.93
CA VAL A 20 6.20 -7.80 -12.84
C VAL A 20 6.44 -8.51 -11.50
N GLN A 21 5.72 -9.60 -11.21
CA GLN A 21 5.94 -10.39 -9.99
C GLN A 21 7.35 -11.00 -9.93
N GLU A 22 7.83 -11.53 -11.05
CA GLU A 22 9.17 -12.10 -11.19
C GLU A 22 10.24 -11.04 -10.89
N ILE A 23 10.12 -9.83 -11.47
CA ILE A 23 11.02 -8.70 -11.19
C ILE A 23 10.98 -8.31 -9.71
N ILE A 24 9.79 -8.12 -9.13
CA ILE A 24 9.63 -7.77 -7.71
C ILE A 24 10.29 -8.84 -6.83
N LYS A 25 10.02 -10.12 -7.11
CA LYS A 25 10.57 -11.24 -6.34
C LYS A 25 12.10 -11.28 -6.42
N TYR A 26 12.68 -11.12 -7.61
CA TYR A 26 14.13 -11.10 -7.78
C TYR A 26 14.77 -9.93 -7.05
N VAL A 27 14.24 -8.72 -7.24
CA VAL A 27 14.77 -7.52 -6.58
C VAL A 27 14.62 -7.64 -5.05
N SER A 28 13.47 -8.10 -4.56
CA SER A 28 13.23 -8.26 -3.12
C SER A 28 14.10 -9.36 -2.50
N GLY A 29 14.32 -10.48 -3.22
CA GLY A 29 15.22 -11.54 -2.78
C GLY A 29 16.66 -11.05 -2.64
N LEU A 30 17.15 -10.27 -3.62
CA LEU A 30 18.48 -9.64 -3.56
C LEU A 30 18.63 -8.65 -2.40
N ILE A 31 17.56 -7.90 -2.08
CA ILE A 31 17.52 -7.00 -0.91
C ILE A 31 17.54 -7.83 0.39
N SER A 32 16.83 -8.96 0.42
CA SER A 32 16.69 -9.80 1.62
C SER A 32 17.94 -10.61 1.94
N ASP A 33 18.65 -11.11 0.92
CA ASP A 33 19.90 -11.89 1.06
C ASP A 33 21.09 -11.06 1.54
N ARG A 34 20.99 -9.71 1.51
CA ARG A 34 22.09 -8.79 1.86
C ARG A 34 21.84 -7.97 3.13
N ASN A 35 20.68 -8.11 3.79
CA ASN A 35 20.34 -7.36 4.99
C ASN A 35 20.78 -8.08 6.28
N GLY A 36 22.06 -7.87 6.64
CA GLY A 36 22.48 -7.87 8.03
C GLY A 36 21.96 -6.60 8.73
N LYS A 37 21.43 -6.77 9.94
CA LYS A 37 20.80 -5.76 10.81
C LYS A 37 21.48 -4.36 10.83
N LYS A 38 20.63 -3.32 10.91
CA LYS A 38 20.84 -1.90 11.33
C LYS A 38 21.36 -0.90 10.29
N ASP A 39 20.50 0.03 9.85
CA ASP A 39 20.51 1.48 10.19
C ASP A 39 19.51 2.25 9.28
N ASP A 40 18.48 2.85 9.89
CA ASP A 40 17.32 3.52 9.26
C ASP A 40 17.61 5.00 8.93
N ILE A 41 18.28 5.34 7.80
CA ILE A 41 18.27 6.75 7.33
C ILE A 41 18.17 6.92 5.79
N PHE A 42 18.49 5.93 4.94
CA PHE A 42 18.49 6.12 3.47
C PHE A 42 17.88 4.94 2.69
N PRO A 43 17.28 5.16 1.49
CA PRO A 43 16.91 4.05 0.61
C PRO A 43 18.20 3.33 0.18
N GLN A 44 18.34 2.06 0.58
CA GLN A 44 19.51 1.26 0.23
C GLN A 44 19.70 1.12 -1.29
N TYR A 45 18.61 1.16 -2.05
CA TYR A 45 18.59 1.01 -3.50
C TYR A 45 17.86 2.14 -4.21
N ILE A 46 18.42 2.59 -5.33
CA ILE A 46 17.75 3.45 -6.32
C ILE A 46 17.73 2.78 -7.69
N TYR A 47 16.76 3.14 -8.52
CA TYR A 47 16.44 2.42 -9.75
C TYR A 47 16.40 3.33 -10.98
N ARG A 48 16.92 2.85 -12.12
CA ARG A 48 16.85 3.57 -13.40
C ARG A 48 16.38 2.66 -14.51
N GLY A 49 15.30 3.07 -15.18
CA GLY A 49 14.81 2.40 -16.37
C GLY A 49 15.36 3.03 -17.64
N ILE A 50 15.95 2.22 -18.51
CA ILE A 50 16.35 2.62 -19.85
C ILE A 50 15.52 1.86 -20.87
N THR A 51 14.83 2.62 -21.74
CA THR A 51 13.90 2.02 -22.70
C THR A 51 14.58 1.18 -23.77
N ARG A 52 15.83 1.48 -24.13
CA ARG A 52 16.58 0.66 -25.08
C ARG A 52 18.07 0.74 -24.83
N TYR A 53 18.75 -0.28 -25.32
CA TYR A 53 20.17 -0.18 -25.58
C TYR A 53 20.47 0.95 -26.60
N ASP A 54 21.48 1.76 -26.28
CA ASP A 54 22.02 2.82 -27.14
C ASP A 54 23.55 2.71 -27.20
N LYS A 55 24.12 2.91 -28.39
CA LYS A 55 25.57 2.74 -28.62
C LYS A 55 26.40 3.77 -27.85
N SER A 56 25.78 4.90 -27.47
CA SER A 56 26.41 5.91 -26.62
C SER A 56 26.81 5.37 -25.24
N PHE A 57 26.22 4.25 -24.79
CA PHE A 57 26.54 3.64 -23.50
C PHE A 57 27.80 2.78 -23.56
N GLU A 58 28.14 2.18 -24.70
CA GLU A 58 29.07 1.04 -24.76
C GLU A 58 30.54 1.34 -24.53
N ASN A 59 30.99 2.60 -24.59
CA ASN A 59 32.42 2.92 -24.65
C ASN A 59 33.22 2.05 -25.66
N GLY A 60 32.55 1.50 -26.68
CA GLY A 60 33.12 0.58 -27.67
C GLY A 60 32.93 -0.92 -27.41
N THR A 61 32.25 -1.36 -26.35
CA THR A 61 32.08 -2.78 -26.00
C THR A 61 30.63 -3.20 -25.71
N LYS A 62 30.31 -4.47 -25.97
CA LYS A 62 28.95 -5.01 -25.79
C LYS A 62 28.61 -5.47 -24.37
N ASP A 63 29.57 -5.40 -23.45
CA ASP A 63 29.36 -5.82 -22.07
C ASP A 63 28.67 -4.72 -21.27
N ILE A 64 27.55 -5.04 -20.63
CA ILE A 64 26.80 -4.12 -19.77
C ILE A 64 27.66 -3.62 -18.61
N SER A 65 28.62 -4.42 -18.14
CA SER A 65 29.55 -4.01 -17.08
C SER A 65 30.42 -2.81 -17.49
N GLU A 66 30.64 -2.61 -18.79
CA GLU A 66 31.46 -1.52 -19.32
C GLU A 66 30.60 -0.34 -19.80
N TRP A 67 29.28 -0.44 -19.69
CA TRP A 67 28.39 0.64 -20.07
C TRP A 67 28.54 1.84 -19.16
N THR A 68 28.48 3.04 -19.73
CA THR A 68 28.51 4.30 -19.00
C THR A 68 27.15 4.97 -18.98
N ILE A 69 26.63 5.31 -17.80
CA ILE A 69 25.45 6.17 -17.66
C ILE A 69 25.92 7.62 -17.80
N ARG A 70 25.50 8.29 -18.88
CA ARG A 70 25.85 9.69 -19.18
C ARG A 70 24.65 10.61 -18.98
N SER A 71 24.93 11.84 -18.53
CA SER A 71 23.92 12.91 -18.46
C SER A 71 23.53 13.41 -19.85
N GLY A 72 22.35 14.02 -19.95
CA GLY A 72 21.85 14.53 -21.23
C GLY A 72 22.78 15.58 -21.85
N LEU A 73 23.40 16.42 -21.02
CA LEU A 73 24.38 17.40 -21.49
C LEU A 73 25.65 16.73 -22.00
N ALA A 74 26.19 15.73 -21.29
CA ALA A 74 27.41 15.03 -21.69
C ALA A 74 27.24 14.34 -23.05
N ILE A 75 26.05 13.75 -23.31
CA ILE A 75 25.72 13.15 -24.61
C ILE A 75 25.75 14.22 -25.71
N ARG A 76 25.01 15.32 -25.54
CA ARG A 76 24.93 16.39 -26.56
C ARG A 76 26.29 17.03 -26.85
N MET A 77 27.11 17.24 -25.82
CA MET A 77 28.46 17.77 -26.00
C MET A 77 29.36 16.74 -26.72
N SER A 78 29.28 15.45 -26.38
CA SER A 78 30.08 14.43 -27.08
C SER A 78 29.74 14.29 -28.57
N GLU A 79 28.49 14.59 -28.97
CA GLU A 79 28.09 14.63 -30.39
C GLU A 79 28.58 15.91 -31.10
N SER A 80 28.75 17.01 -30.34
CA SER A 80 29.08 18.32 -30.89
C SER A 80 30.60 18.58 -30.98
N TYR A 81 31.41 17.88 -30.18
CA TYR A 81 32.86 18.06 -30.12
C TYR A 81 33.60 16.85 -30.69
N SER A 82 34.31 17.02 -31.82
CA SER A 82 35.03 15.95 -32.51
C SER A 82 36.25 15.40 -31.74
N GLU A 83 36.86 16.21 -30.86
CA GLU A 83 38.03 15.85 -30.06
C GLU A 83 37.69 15.59 -28.57
N GLY A 84 36.39 15.57 -28.23
CA GLY A 84 35.91 15.55 -26.85
C GLY A 84 35.83 16.95 -26.21
N PHE A 85 35.33 17.03 -24.98
CA PHE A 85 35.19 18.28 -24.22
C PHE A 85 35.89 18.17 -22.87
N SER A 86 36.41 19.29 -22.35
CA SER A 86 37.03 19.32 -21.02
C SER A 86 35.97 19.42 -19.92
N LYS A 87 36.34 19.06 -18.68
CA LYS A 87 35.47 19.29 -17.50
C LYS A 87 35.08 20.76 -17.34
N ASN A 88 36.00 21.69 -17.67
CA ASN A 88 35.72 23.12 -17.61
C ASN A 88 34.68 23.55 -18.63
N ASP A 89 34.69 22.96 -19.84
CA ASP A 89 33.66 23.23 -20.85
C ASP A 89 32.29 22.75 -20.38
N PHE A 90 32.23 21.56 -19.78
CA PHE A 90 31.01 20.99 -19.21
C PHE A 90 30.42 21.86 -18.10
N VAL A 91 31.26 22.30 -17.16
CA VAL A 91 30.84 23.19 -16.07
C VAL A 91 30.43 24.56 -16.60
N SER A 92 31.17 25.11 -17.58
CA SER A 92 30.85 26.42 -18.18
C SER A 92 29.51 26.41 -18.91
N ALA A 93 29.19 25.31 -19.60
CA ALA A 93 27.88 25.16 -20.26
C ALA A 93 26.72 25.17 -19.26
N LEU A 94 26.90 24.60 -18.06
CA LEU A 94 25.88 24.61 -17.01
C LEU A 94 25.72 26.00 -16.38
N ILE A 95 26.83 26.71 -16.13
CA ILE A 95 26.81 28.09 -15.63
C ILE A 95 26.07 28.99 -16.62
N ASP A 96 26.40 28.90 -17.91
CA ASP A 96 25.73 29.69 -18.94
C ASP A 96 24.24 29.36 -19.02
N LEU A 97 23.87 28.08 -18.90
CA LEU A 97 22.47 27.64 -18.90
C LEU A 97 21.68 28.23 -17.71
N THR A 98 22.20 28.15 -16.48
CA THR A 98 21.51 28.70 -15.29
C THR A 98 21.45 30.23 -15.32
N GLN A 99 22.52 30.90 -15.78
CA GLN A 99 22.54 32.36 -15.93
C GLN A 99 21.55 32.84 -17.00
N ARG A 100 21.48 32.16 -18.15
CA ARG A 100 20.49 32.48 -19.19
C ARG A 100 19.07 32.28 -18.70
N ALA A 101 18.79 31.17 -17.99
CA ALA A 101 17.48 30.92 -17.41
C ALA A 101 17.04 32.04 -16.47
N ARG A 102 17.90 32.48 -15.54
CA ARG A 102 17.60 33.60 -14.62
C ARG A 102 17.42 34.92 -15.35
N LYS A 103 18.17 35.16 -16.44
CA LYS A 103 18.07 36.40 -17.23
C LYS A 103 16.79 36.45 -18.06
N GLU A 104 16.41 35.36 -18.70
CA GLU A 104 15.25 35.28 -19.59
C GLU A 104 13.94 35.11 -18.81
N PHE A 105 13.98 34.43 -17.66
CA PHE A 105 12.81 34.15 -16.81
C PHE A 105 13.07 34.56 -15.35
N PRO A 106 13.27 35.87 -15.08
CA PRO A 106 13.66 36.35 -13.76
C PRO A 106 12.59 36.18 -12.68
N ILE A 107 11.31 36.14 -13.06
CA ILE A 107 10.20 35.93 -12.12
C ILE A 107 10.11 34.45 -11.74
N ASP A 108 10.23 33.55 -12.70
CA ASP A 108 10.03 32.11 -12.49
C ASP A 108 11.20 31.46 -11.72
N TYR A 109 12.42 32.00 -11.87
CA TYR A 109 13.64 31.46 -11.26
C TYR A 109 14.29 32.38 -10.22
N ALA A 110 13.54 33.33 -9.65
CA ALA A 110 14.05 34.27 -8.64
C ALA A 110 14.60 33.54 -7.40
N ASP A 111 13.82 32.58 -6.90
CA ASP A 111 14.09 31.87 -5.63
C ASP A 111 14.71 30.48 -5.81
N TYR A 112 14.93 30.05 -7.06
CA TYR A 112 15.45 28.71 -7.34
C TYR A 112 16.97 28.70 -7.18
N SER A 113 17.51 27.65 -6.57
CA SER A 113 18.93 27.30 -6.65
C SER A 113 19.31 26.88 -8.07
N ASP A 114 20.60 26.84 -8.37
CA ASP A 114 21.07 26.40 -9.69
C ASP A 114 20.66 24.94 -9.97
N LEU A 115 20.62 24.07 -8.96
CA LEU A 115 20.16 22.69 -9.11
C LEU A 115 18.67 22.60 -9.41
N GLU A 116 17.85 23.43 -8.78
CA GLU A 116 16.40 23.49 -9.05
C GLU A 116 16.10 24.00 -10.46
N ILE A 117 16.86 25.00 -10.93
CA ILE A 117 16.79 25.48 -12.31
C ILE A 117 17.13 24.33 -13.27
N LEU A 118 18.22 23.60 -13.03
CA LEU A 118 18.61 22.48 -13.89
C LEU A 118 17.58 21.35 -13.86
N ALA A 119 17.02 21.02 -12.70
CA ALA A 119 15.94 20.03 -12.59
C ALA A 119 14.71 20.45 -13.41
N ASP A 120 14.30 21.72 -13.32
CA ASP A 120 13.17 22.23 -14.08
C ASP A 120 13.44 22.29 -15.59
N ILE A 121 14.64 22.67 -16.01
CA ILE A 121 15.05 22.64 -17.42
C ILE A 121 15.06 21.20 -17.95
N GLN A 122 15.64 20.25 -17.22
CA GLN A 122 15.65 18.83 -17.58
C GLN A 122 14.23 18.29 -17.71
N HIS A 123 13.39 18.66 -16.75
CA HIS A 123 11.99 18.32 -16.71
C HIS A 123 11.22 18.76 -17.97
N ASN A 124 11.60 19.91 -18.54
CA ASN A 124 11.07 20.44 -19.80
C ASN A 124 11.82 19.94 -21.06
N GLY A 125 12.70 18.93 -20.95
CA GLY A 125 13.42 18.30 -22.06
C GLY A 125 14.81 18.88 -22.37
N GLY A 126 15.27 19.83 -21.53
CA GLY A 126 16.62 20.37 -21.60
C GLY A 126 17.70 19.35 -21.25
N ALA A 127 18.92 19.60 -21.71
CA ALA A 127 20.08 18.79 -21.33
C ALA A 127 20.74 19.40 -20.11
N THR A 128 20.90 18.62 -19.05
CA THR A 128 21.66 19.03 -17.87
C THR A 128 22.64 17.95 -17.45
N CYS A 129 23.35 18.19 -16.34
CA CYS A 129 24.24 17.22 -15.72
C CYS A 129 23.50 16.13 -14.91
N LEU A 130 22.20 16.30 -14.66
CA LEU A 130 21.44 15.42 -13.78
C LEU A 130 21.07 14.12 -14.48
N VAL A 131 21.29 12.98 -13.81
CA VAL A 131 20.85 11.66 -14.26
C VAL A 131 19.70 11.19 -13.38
N ASP A 132 18.55 10.92 -14.01
CA ASP A 132 17.34 10.51 -13.28
C ASP A 132 17.44 9.07 -12.73
N PHE A 133 17.33 8.92 -11.42
CA PHE A 133 16.97 7.67 -10.75
C PHE A 133 15.65 7.85 -10.01
N SER A 134 15.05 6.74 -9.60
CA SER A 134 13.80 6.66 -8.85
C SER A 134 14.01 5.82 -7.61
N LYS A 135 13.45 6.23 -6.46
CA LYS A 135 13.38 5.36 -5.25
C LYS A 135 12.35 4.24 -5.41
N ASN A 136 11.48 4.35 -6.42
CA ASN A 136 10.43 3.39 -6.71
C ASN A 136 10.79 2.48 -7.89
N LEU A 137 10.88 1.18 -7.61
CA LEU A 137 11.18 0.12 -8.58
C LEU A 137 10.18 0.10 -9.75
N LEU A 138 8.89 0.25 -9.48
CA LEU A 138 7.84 0.13 -10.49
C LEU A 138 7.83 1.34 -11.43
N THR A 139 8.13 2.52 -10.90
CA THR A 139 8.35 3.74 -11.68
C THR A 139 9.52 3.58 -12.65
N ALA A 140 10.66 3.08 -12.15
CA ALA A 140 11.82 2.81 -13.01
C ALA A 140 11.52 1.71 -14.05
N LEU A 141 10.79 0.66 -13.67
CA LEU A 141 10.36 -0.37 -14.61
C LEU A 141 9.46 0.18 -15.72
N TRP A 142 8.58 1.12 -15.39
CA TRP A 142 7.78 1.82 -16.38
C TRP A 142 8.66 2.59 -17.37
N PHE A 143 9.68 3.32 -16.91
CA PHE A 143 10.65 4.00 -17.79
C PHE A 143 11.43 3.03 -18.69
N ALA A 144 11.77 1.84 -18.20
CA ALA A 144 12.39 0.79 -19.02
C ALA A 144 11.46 0.29 -20.15
N CYS A 145 10.16 0.55 -20.03
CA CYS A 145 9.16 0.11 -20.99
C CYS A 145 8.49 1.26 -21.75
N SER A 146 8.61 2.53 -21.35
CA SER A 146 7.65 3.59 -21.71
C SER A 146 7.60 4.00 -23.20
N ASN A 147 8.72 3.95 -23.93
CA ASN A 147 8.77 4.41 -25.32
C ASN A 147 8.32 3.33 -26.33
N GLU A 148 7.12 3.49 -26.90
CA GLU A 148 6.57 2.54 -27.88
C GLU A 148 7.40 2.42 -29.16
N LYS A 149 8.13 3.48 -29.55
CA LYS A 149 9.04 3.45 -30.71
C LYS A 149 10.17 2.43 -30.52
N ASP A 150 10.50 2.14 -29.26
CA ASP A 150 11.55 1.20 -28.88
C ASP A 150 11.00 -0.18 -28.48
N ASP A 151 9.74 -0.50 -28.76
CA ASP A 151 9.12 -1.82 -28.46
C ASP A 151 9.79 -2.99 -29.18
N LYS A 152 10.54 -2.73 -30.26
CA LYS A 152 11.31 -3.76 -30.98
C LYS A 152 12.67 -4.05 -30.36
N LYS A 153 13.05 -3.31 -29.32
CA LYS A 153 14.33 -3.40 -28.60
C LYS A 153 14.08 -3.71 -27.13
N ASP A 154 15.02 -4.43 -26.53
CA ASP A 154 14.95 -4.74 -25.10
C ASP A 154 15.18 -3.49 -24.26
N GLY A 155 14.50 -3.41 -23.13
CA GLY A 155 14.73 -2.40 -22.10
C GLY A 155 15.66 -2.93 -21.01
N PHE A 156 16.13 -2.05 -20.14
CA PHE A 156 17.04 -2.36 -19.06
C PHE A 156 16.58 -1.65 -17.79
N LEU A 157 16.58 -2.36 -16.68
CA LEU A 157 16.31 -1.81 -15.35
C LEU A 157 17.58 -1.97 -14.52
N PHE A 158 18.21 -0.85 -14.20
CA PHE A 158 19.36 -0.79 -13.30
C PHE A 158 18.87 -0.63 -11.88
N CYS A 159 19.40 -1.46 -10.99
CA CYS A 159 19.13 -1.42 -9.57
C CYS A 159 20.45 -1.19 -8.85
N TYR A 160 20.62 0.00 -8.30
CA TYR A 160 21.88 0.49 -7.76
C TYR A 160 21.85 0.48 -6.23
N ASN A 161 22.72 -0.32 -5.61
CA ASN A 161 22.98 -0.28 -4.17
C ASN A 161 23.94 0.86 -3.84
N ILE A 162 23.40 1.96 -3.31
CA ILE A 162 24.19 3.17 -3.06
C ILE A 162 25.07 3.07 -1.81
N ILE A 163 24.75 2.15 -0.89
CA ILE A 163 25.42 2.05 0.42
C ILE A 163 26.89 1.67 0.27
N GLU A 164 27.23 0.81 -0.68
CA GLU A 164 28.62 0.39 -0.89
C GLU A 164 29.51 1.55 -1.34
N ASP A 165 28.99 2.45 -2.16
CA ASP A 165 29.76 3.58 -2.69
C ASP A 165 29.76 4.77 -1.73
N ILE A 166 28.72 4.93 -0.91
CA ILE A 166 28.73 5.82 0.26
C ILE A 166 29.81 5.39 1.26
N LYS A 167 29.89 4.08 1.58
CA LYS A 167 30.92 3.53 2.48
C LYS A 167 32.35 3.72 1.95
N LYS A 168 32.53 3.70 0.64
CA LYS A 168 33.83 3.96 -0.02
C LYS A 168 34.14 5.45 -0.19
N HIS A 169 33.24 6.34 0.24
CA HIS A 169 33.33 7.78 0.02
C HIS A 169 33.39 8.19 -1.46
N SER A 170 32.88 7.36 -2.38
CA SER A 170 32.81 7.67 -3.81
C SER A 170 31.46 8.25 -4.25
N LEU A 171 30.49 8.29 -3.33
CA LEU A 171 29.15 8.83 -3.50
C LEU A 171 28.72 9.54 -2.21
N GLU A 172 28.16 10.74 -2.29
CA GLU A 172 27.62 11.45 -1.13
C GLU A 172 26.25 12.07 -1.42
N TYR A 173 25.36 12.09 -0.42
CA TYR A 173 24.15 12.91 -0.48
C TYR A 173 24.49 14.38 -0.29
N LEU A 174 24.01 15.23 -1.17
CA LEU A 174 24.24 16.66 -1.10
C LEU A 174 23.60 17.23 0.17
N ASN A 175 24.39 17.99 0.94
CA ASN A 175 23.88 18.62 2.15
C ASN A 175 23.13 19.94 1.81
N PRO A 176 22.19 20.37 2.68
CA PRO A 176 21.37 21.57 2.42
C PRO A 176 22.18 22.88 2.27
N THR A 177 23.37 22.93 2.85
CA THR A 177 24.25 24.12 2.78
C THR A 177 24.86 24.24 1.39
N THR A 178 25.30 23.11 0.81
CA THR A 178 25.91 23.03 -0.52
C THR A 178 24.91 23.05 -1.65
N GLU A 179 23.65 22.65 -1.40
CA GLU A 179 22.56 22.68 -2.39
C GLU A 179 22.30 24.09 -2.93
N ASN A 180 22.43 25.10 -2.08
CA ASN A 180 22.19 26.50 -2.43
C ASN A 180 23.41 27.22 -3.04
N GLU A 181 24.53 26.52 -3.22
CA GLU A 181 25.71 27.09 -3.86
C GLU A 181 25.55 27.12 -5.40
N GLN A 182 26.40 27.89 -6.07
CA GLN A 182 26.48 27.88 -7.53
C GLN A 182 26.85 26.49 -8.05
N ILE A 183 26.27 26.06 -9.18
CA ILE A 183 26.51 24.73 -9.75
C ILE A 183 27.99 24.43 -9.95
N LYS A 184 28.79 25.47 -10.24
CA LYS A 184 30.25 25.37 -10.33
C LYS A 184 30.86 24.83 -9.04
N THR A 185 30.49 25.40 -7.90
CA THR A 185 31.05 25.02 -6.59
C THR A 185 30.61 23.61 -6.22
N VAL A 186 29.33 23.28 -6.46
CA VAL A 186 28.79 21.94 -6.25
C VAL A 186 29.55 20.88 -7.07
N LEU A 187 29.78 21.12 -8.37
CA LEU A 187 30.51 20.19 -9.24
C LEU A 187 32.03 20.16 -8.98
N LEU A 188 32.62 21.25 -8.53
CA LEU A 188 34.03 21.26 -8.13
C LEU A 188 34.25 20.53 -6.79
N ASN A 189 33.24 20.48 -5.92
CA ASN A 189 33.29 19.70 -4.69
C ASN A 189 33.30 18.18 -4.95
N THR A 190 32.82 17.70 -6.11
CA THR A 190 32.96 16.30 -6.53
C THR A 190 34.40 15.93 -6.94
N TYR A 191 35.39 16.75 -6.61
CA TYR A 191 36.81 16.49 -6.86
C TYR A 191 37.68 17.29 -5.88
N ARG A 192 38.34 16.64 -4.89
CA ARG A 192 39.27 17.32 -3.97
C ARG A 192 40.71 16.85 -4.17
N TYR A 193 41.59 17.78 -4.57
CA TYR A 193 43.03 17.64 -4.36
C TYR A 193 43.35 17.98 -2.91
N THR A 194 44.02 17.08 -2.18
CA THR A 194 44.58 17.40 -0.85
C THR A 194 46.10 17.34 -0.91
N ASN A 195 46.79 18.24 -0.19
CA ASN A 195 48.26 18.35 -0.21
C ASN A 195 48.99 17.17 0.46
N TYR A 196 48.27 16.23 1.09
CA TYR A 196 48.86 15.19 1.94
C TYR A 196 48.39 13.76 1.62
N ASN A 197 47.52 13.57 0.62
CA ASN A 197 47.19 12.27 0.05
C ASN A 197 46.72 12.48 -1.40
N TYR A 198 47.32 11.72 -2.31
CA TYR A 198 46.81 11.61 -3.68
C TYR A 198 45.36 11.07 -3.62
N GLU A 199 44.44 11.87 -4.18
CA GLU A 199 43.02 11.56 -4.39
C GLU A 199 42.13 11.36 -3.15
N LYS A 200 41.41 12.43 -2.72
CA LYS A 200 40.14 12.29 -1.99
C LYS A 200 39.00 12.46 -3.01
N VAL A 201 38.29 11.36 -3.29
CA VAL A 201 37.47 11.21 -4.50
C VAL A 201 36.01 10.93 -4.13
N GLU A 202 35.22 11.98 -3.96
CA GLU A 202 33.76 11.91 -4.04
C GLU A 202 33.38 12.06 -5.52
N ARG A 203 33.31 10.96 -6.30
CA ARG A 203 33.12 11.03 -7.76
C ARG A 203 31.75 11.58 -8.17
N PHE A 204 30.74 11.36 -7.34
CA PHE A 204 29.35 11.64 -7.65
C PHE A 204 28.59 12.15 -6.43
N CYS A 205 27.57 12.96 -6.67
CA CYS A 205 26.60 13.40 -5.68
C CYS A 205 25.22 12.81 -5.98
N LEU A 206 24.47 12.54 -4.91
CA LEU A 206 23.02 12.33 -4.94
C LEU A 206 22.32 13.58 -4.43
N TRP A 207 21.31 14.02 -5.15
CA TRP A 207 20.44 15.10 -4.69
C TRP A 207 18.98 14.70 -4.84
N GLU A 208 18.22 14.94 -3.77
CA GLU A 208 16.78 14.75 -3.73
C GLU A 208 16.12 16.13 -3.75
N PRO A 209 15.45 16.51 -4.84
CA PRO A 209 14.81 17.82 -4.95
C PRO A 209 13.65 17.95 -3.96
N THR A 210 13.57 19.09 -3.27
CA THR A 210 12.44 19.41 -2.38
C THR A 210 11.24 19.91 -3.20
N ASN A 211 10.31 19.01 -3.55
CA ASN A 211 8.98 19.32 -4.13
C ASN A 211 8.90 20.46 -5.18
N ILE A 212 9.88 20.57 -6.09
CA ILE A 212 9.93 21.63 -7.13
C ILE A 212 8.66 21.60 -8.01
N ASN A 213 8.18 20.40 -8.36
CA ASN A 213 6.93 20.23 -9.10
C ASN A 213 6.31 18.85 -8.85
N GLY A 214 5.02 18.73 -9.19
CA GLY A 214 4.26 17.49 -8.98
C GLY A 214 4.76 16.29 -9.79
N ARG A 215 5.61 16.46 -10.82
CA ARG A 215 6.15 15.36 -11.64
C ARG A 215 7.35 14.70 -10.95
N ILE A 216 8.26 15.48 -10.39
CA ILE A 216 9.40 15.01 -9.60
C ILE A 216 8.93 14.17 -8.40
N VAL A 217 7.88 14.63 -7.70
CA VAL A 217 7.28 13.90 -6.58
C VAL A 217 6.69 12.56 -7.02
N ARG A 218 5.99 12.52 -8.16
CA ARG A 218 5.38 11.28 -8.69
C ARG A 218 6.38 10.27 -9.20
N GLN A 219 7.57 10.74 -9.58
CA GLN A 219 8.65 9.91 -10.07
C GLN A 219 9.53 9.36 -8.95
N ASP A 220 9.29 9.77 -7.70
CA ASP A 220 10.18 9.50 -6.57
C ASP A 220 11.65 9.79 -6.94
N SER A 221 11.87 10.90 -7.64
CA SER A 221 13.13 11.22 -8.31
C SER A 221 14.29 11.44 -7.33
N VAL A 222 15.44 10.89 -7.70
CA VAL A 222 16.75 11.15 -7.10
C VAL A 222 17.72 11.40 -8.24
N PHE A 223 18.47 12.49 -8.19
CA PHE A 223 19.41 12.82 -9.25
C PHE A 223 20.82 12.41 -8.86
N LEU A 224 21.46 11.63 -9.74
CA LEU A 224 22.88 11.33 -9.69
C LEU A 224 23.62 12.28 -10.63
N PHE A 225 24.69 12.91 -10.19
CA PHE A 225 25.48 13.80 -11.03
C PHE A 225 26.93 13.89 -10.58
N GLY A 226 27.82 14.29 -11.48
CA GLY A 226 29.25 14.45 -11.25
C GLY A 226 29.95 14.86 -12.53
N THR A 227 31.25 15.16 -12.45
CA THR A 227 32.06 15.49 -13.62
C THR A 227 32.68 14.27 -14.30
N GLU A 228 32.68 13.12 -13.61
CA GLU A 228 33.21 11.84 -14.09
C GLU A 228 32.16 11.04 -14.87
N SER A 229 32.63 10.08 -15.66
CA SER A 229 31.77 9.10 -16.34
C SER A 229 31.35 7.99 -15.37
N PHE A 230 30.05 7.71 -15.26
CA PHE A 230 29.53 6.69 -14.35
C PHE A 230 29.50 5.31 -15.04
N VAL A 231 30.52 4.47 -14.80
CA VAL A 231 30.68 3.15 -15.44
C VAL A 231 30.02 2.07 -14.57
N ILE A 232 29.06 1.33 -15.13
CA ILE A 232 28.19 0.41 -14.37
C ILE A 232 28.99 -0.62 -13.56
N GLY A 233 30.03 -1.22 -14.13
CA GLY A 233 30.85 -2.26 -13.49
C GLY A 233 31.74 -1.78 -12.34
N GLU A 234 31.90 -0.46 -12.17
CA GLU A 234 32.63 0.12 -11.04
C GLU A 234 31.75 0.23 -9.77
N HIS A 235 30.44 0.09 -9.93
CA HIS A 235 29.42 0.30 -8.91
C HIS A 235 28.66 -1.00 -8.58
N ASP A 236 28.04 -1.08 -7.40
CA ASP A 236 27.20 -2.24 -7.03
C ASP A 236 25.82 -2.15 -7.69
N ILE A 237 25.80 -2.36 -9.01
CA ILE A 237 24.60 -2.31 -9.85
C ILE A 237 24.30 -3.70 -10.41
N PHE A 238 23.06 -4.14 -10.23
CA PHE A 238 22.54 -5.28 -10.95
C PHE A 238 21.54 -4.83 -12.01
N THR A 239 21.52 -5.56 -13.13
CA THR A 239 20.75 -5.18 -14.31
C THR A 239 19.72 -6.26 -14.64
N VAL A 240 18.45 -5.85 -14.72
CA VAL A 240 17.38 -6.71 -15.24
C VAL A 240 17.12 -6.34 -16.69
N ARG A 241 17.34 -7.28 -17.61
CA ARG A 241 17.02 -7.10 -19.02
C ARG A 241 15.54 -7.37 -19.23
N ILE A 242 14.82 -6.40 -19.78
CA ILE A 242 13.40 -6.49 -20.10
C ILE A 242 13.24 -6.87 -21.57
N PRO A 243 12.84 -8.12 -21.89
CA PRO A 243 12.67 -8.56 -23.26
C PRO A 243 11.64 -7.70 -24.00
N ARG A 244 11.94 -7.35 -25.25
CA ARG A 244 11.08 -6.55 -26.15
C ARG A 244 9.64 -7.04 -26.20
N LYS A 245 9.43 -8.37 -26.17
CA LYS A 245 8.12 -9.02 -26.20
C LYS A 245 7.26 -8.72 -24.95
N LEU A 246 7.90 -8.40 -23.82
CA LEU A 246 7.24 -8.17 -22.54
C LEU A 246 6.95 -6.69 -22.26
N LYS A 247 7.64 -5.75 -22.92
CA LYS A 247 7.53 -4.30 -22.61
C LYS A 247 6.09 -3.80 -22.68
N LYS A 248 5.37 -4.14 -23.74
CA LYS A 248 3.97 -3.74 -23.89
C LYS A 248 3.06 -4.31 -22.80
N VAL A 249 3.15 -5.61 -22.54
CA VAL A 249 2.31 -6.26 -21.50
C VAL A 249 2.69 -5.81 -20.09
N ILE A 250 3.96 -5.47 -19.85
CA ILE A 250 4.41 -4.84 -18.60
C ILE A 250 3.82 -3.43 -18.47
N ARG A 251 3.86 -2.58 -19.50
CA ARG A 251 3.21 -1.26 -19.47
C ARG A 251 1.71 -1.37 -19.17
N GLU A 252 1.02 -2.29 -19.84
CA GLU A 252 -0.41 -2.55 -19.61
C GLU A 252 -0.65 -3.00 -18.16
N CYS A 253 0.19 -3.90 -17.64
CA CYS A 253 0.13 -4.36 -16.25
C CYS A 253 0.35 -3.22 -15.25
N LEU A 254 1.39 -2.41 -15.44
CA LEU A 254 1.73 -1.27 -14.59
C LEU A 254 0.63 -0.20 -14.57
N SER A 255 0.04 0.07 -15.74
CA SER A 255 -1.11 0.97 -15.85
C SER A 255 -2.34 0.42 -15.13
N VAL A 256 -2.66 -0.86 -15.33
CA VAL A 256 -3.89 -1.46 -14.78
C VAL A 256 -3.82 -1.71 -13.27
N LEU A 257 -2.69 -2.19 -12.76
CA LEU A 257 -2.56 -2.62 -11.37
C LEU A 257 -2.01 -1.55 -10.44
N PHE A 258 -1.13 -0.67 -10.96
CA PHE A 258 -0.39 0.30 -10.15
C PHE A 258 -0.68 1.76 -10.55
N ASN A 259 -1.53 1.99 -11.54
CA ASN A 259 -1.82 3.32 -12.08
C ASN A 259 -0.56 4.09 -12.54
N ILE A 260 0.43 3.36 -13.07
CA ILE A 260 1.64 3.95 -13.63
C ILE A 260 1.48 4.00 -15.16
N SER A 261 1.19 5.20 -15.69
CA SER A 261 0.98 5.47 -17.12
C SER A 261 1.57 6.83 -17.50
N SER A 262 1.67 7.14 -18.80
CA SER A 262 2.17 8.44 -19.28
C SER A 262 1.45 9.61 -18.64
N GLU A 263 0.12 9.54 -18.56
CA GLU A 263 -0.76 10.59 -18.05
C GLU A 263 -0.57 10.80 -16.54
N ASN A 264 -0.29 9.72 -15.82
CA ASN A 264 -0.07 9.78 -14.37
C ASN A 264 1.36 10.15 -14.01
N MET A 265 2.34 9.76 -14.82
CA MET A 265 3.75 10.09 -14.66
C MET A 265 4.05 11.54 -15.03
N TYR A 266 3.25 12.15 -15.92
CA TYR A 266 3.44 13.49 -16.46
C TYR A 266 2.18 14.36 -16.25
N LYS A 267 1.86 14.67 -14.99
CA LYS A 267 0.63 15.38 -14.59
C LYS A 267 0.75 16.92 -14.58
N ASP A 268 1.83 17.47 -15.11
CA ASP A 268 1.98 18.92 -15.34
C ASP A 268 1.39 19.35 -16.69
N SER A 269 1.32 20.66 -16.93
CA SER A 269 0.74 21.24 -18.15
C SER A 269 1.48 20.81 -19.42
N VAL A 270 2.80 20.69 -19.37
CA VAL A 270 3.66 20.30 -20.50
C VAL A 270 3.53 18.80 -20.77
N GLY A 271 3.47 17.99 -19.72
CA GLY A 271 3.24 16.55 -19.73
C GLY A 271 1.88 16.19 -20.30
N LEU A 272 0.84 16.93 -19.92
CA LEU A 272 -0.51 16.80 -20.48
C LEU A 272 -0.51 17.16 -21.98
N ALA A 273 0.13 18.27 -22.37
CA ALA A 273 0.21 18.70 -23.76
C ALA A 273 0.98 17.68 -24.63
N THR A 274 2.09 17.15 -24.12
CA THR A 274 2.92 16.16 -24.81
C THR A 274 2.20 14.82 -24.95
N SER A 275 1.53 14.36 -23.89
CA SER A 275 0.73 13.13 -23.91
C SER A 275 -0.52 13.23 -24.81
N ASN A 276 -0.95 14.44 -25.14
CA ASN A 276 -2.08 14.72 -26.05
C ASN A 276 -1.66 15.38 -27.38
N ALA A 277 -0.37 15.30 -27.77
CA ALA A 277 0.07 15.81 -29.05
C ALA A 277 -0.72 15.16 -30.20
N LYS A 278 -1.07 15.93 -31.25
CA LYS A 278 -2.03 15.60 -32.35
C LYS A 278 -1.89 14.21 -33.02
N SER A 279 -0.81 13.46 -32.76
CA SER A 279 -0.54 12.12 -33.27
C SER A 279 -0.85 10.97 -32.29
N ILE A 280 -1.23 11.23 -31.05
CA ILE A 280 -1.59 10.18 -30.09
C ILE A 280 -3.10 10.00 -30.14
N LEU A 281 -3.50 8.96 -30.88
CA LEU A 281 -4.87 8.42 -30.93
C LEU A 281 -5.45 8.24 -29.53
N MET A 282 -6.79 8.25 -29.46
CA MET A 282 -7.64 7.83 -28.33
C MET A 282 -6.92 6.95 -27.31
N PRO A 283 -7.17 7.14 -25.99
CA PRO A 283 -6.56 6.34 -24.93
C PRO A 283 -6.38 4.89 -25.36
N VAL A 284 -5.17 4.32 -25.22
CA VAL A 284 -4.88 2.94 -25.68
C VAL A 284 -5.89 1.94 -25.07
N SER A 285 -6.44 2.26 -23.90
CA SER A 285 -7.55 1.56 -23.23
C SER A 285 -8.87 1.50 -24.03
N LEU A 286 -9.09 2.43 -24.97
CA LEU A 286 -10.25 2.57 -25.86
C LEU A 286 -9.94 2.22 -27.32
N CYS A 287 -8.70 1.86 -27.67
CA CYS A 287 -8.35 1.42 -29.02
C CYS A 287 -8.91 0.00 -29.29
N PHE A 288 -10.11 -0.06 -29.87
CA PHE A 288 -10.71 -1.32 -30.33
C PHE A 288 -10.17 -1.69 -31.72
N LYS A 289 -9.66 -2.91 -31.87
CA LYS A 289 -9.45 -3.48 -33.21
C LYS A 289 -10.81 -3.57 -33.90
N LYS A 290 -10.89 -3.25 -35.21
CA LYS A 290 -12.15 -3.22 -36.00
C LYS A 290 -13.02 -4.50 -35.89
N ASN A 291 -12.46 -5.64 -35.47
CA ASN A 291 -13.16 -6.94 -35.36
C ASN A 291 -13.18 -7.50 -33.91
N ILE A 292 -13.36 -6.67 -32.89
CA ILE A 292 -13.55 -7.12 -31.50
C ILE A 292 -15.05 -7.24 -31.19
N SER A 293 -15.46 -8.36 -30.57
CA SER A 293 -16.84 -8.53 -30.11
C SER A 293 -17.23 -7.48 -29.07
N ASP A 294 -18.49 -7.05 -29.07
CA ASP A 294 -19.00 -6.04 -28.12
C ASP A 294 -18.78 -6.44 -26.66
N ARG A 295 -18.86 -7.74 -26.33
CA ARG A 295 -18.50 -8.25 -25.01
C ARG A 295 -17.06 -7.92 -24.61
N LYS A 296 -16.09 -8.16 -25.52
CA LYS A 296 -14.68 -7.84 -25.28
C LYS A 296 -14.44 -6.32 -25.21
N LYS A 297 -15.24 -5.53 -25.94
CA LYS A 297 -15.25 -4.07 -25.89
C LYS A 297 -15.63 -3.57 -24.49
N ARG A 298 -16.76 -4.03 -23.96
CA ARG A 298 -17.28 -3.66 -22.62
C ARG A 298 -16.36 -4.15 -21.50
N LEU A 299 -15.77 -5.34 -21.62
CA LEU A 299 -14.80 -5.82 -20.62
C LEU A 299 -13.53 -4.96 -20.56
N ARG A 300 -13.07 -4.41 -21.69
CA ARG A 300 -11.94 -3.47 -21.70
C ARG A 300 -12.31 -2.14 -21.04
N LEU A 301 -13.51 -1.62 -21.32
CA LEU A 301 -14.04 -0.42 -20.67
C LEU A 301 -14.13 -0.59 -19.16
N TYR A 302 -14.69 -1.71 -18.70
CA TYR A 302 -14.71 -2.09 -17.29
C TYR A 302 -13.31 -2.04 -16.65
N LYS A 303 -12.30 -2.68 -17.29
CA LYS A 303 -10.93 -2.72 -16.77
C LYS A 303 -10.30 -1.32 -16.67
N TYR A 304 -10.56 -0.47 -17.66
CA TYR A 304 -10.08 0.92 -17.68
C TYR A 304 -10.69 1.75 -16.54
N HIS A 305 -12.02 1.72 -16.40
CA HIS A 305 -12.68 2.43 -15.31
C HIS A 305 -12.26 1.90 -13.94
N LEU A 306 -11.98 0.59 -13.83
CA LEU A 306 -11.49 0.02 -12.57
C LEU A 306 -10.08 0.51 -12.25
N SER A 307 -9.16 0.57 -13.22
CA SER A 307 -7.81 1.10 -12.99
C SER A 307 -7.85 2.57 -12.59
N GLU A 308 -8.68 3.38 -13.27
CA GLU A 308 -8.89 4.79 -12.88
C GLU A 308 -9.51 4.91 -11.48
N ALA A 309 -10.46 4.05 -11.12
CA ALA A 309 -11.02 4.04 -9.77
C ALA A 309 -9.94 3.78 -8.71
N LEU A 310 -9.12 2.75 -8.89
CA LEU A 310 -8.03 2.40 -7.98
C LEU A 310 -6.98 3.52 -7.90
N ALA A 311 -6.69 4.18 -9.02
CA ALA A 311 -5.85 5.36 -9.08
C ALA A 311 -6.34 6.49 -8.16
N TYR A 312 -7.64 6.80 -8.25
CA TYR A 312 -8.27 7.83 -7.44
C TYR A 312 -8.31 7.44 -5.98
N ILE A 313 -8.57 6.16 -5.65
CA ILE A 313 -8.51 5.63 -4.27
C ILE A 313 -7.12 5.83 -3.68
N ASN A 314 -6.05 5.46 -4.41
CA ASN A 314 -4.67 5.62 -3.93
C ASN A 314 -4.27 7.08 -3.72
N LYS A 315 -4.91 8.02 -4.45
CA LYS A 315 -4.71 9.47 -4.30
C LYS A 315 -5.65 10.10 -3.24
N GLY A 316 -6.49 9.31 -2.56
CA GLY A 316 -7.49 9.80 -1.61
C GLY A 316 -8.67 10.56 -2.27
N SER A 317 -8.80 10.51 -3.59
CA SER A 317 -9.84 11.22 -4.37
C SER A 317 -11.12 10.37 -4.51
N TYR A 318 -11.77 10.04 -3.40
CA TYR A 318 -12.86 9.05 -3.36
C TYR A 318 -14.09 9.42 -4.21
N GLN A 319 -14.42 10.70 -4.37
CA GLN A 319 -15.56 11.13 -5.20
C GLN A 319 -15.34 10.80 -6.68
N SER A 320 -14.13 11.02 -7.19
CA SER A 320 -13.75 10.65 -8.55
C SER A 320 -13.71 9.13 -8.71
N ALA A 321 -13.22 8.40 -7.69
CA ALA A 321 -13.25 6.94 -7.68
C ALA A 321 -14.69 6.39 -7.79
N LEU A 322 -15.65 6.95 -7.04
CA LEU A 322 -17.05 6.55 -7.12
C LEU A 322 -17.62 6.68 -8.53
N SER A 323 -17.33 7.79 -9.23
CA SER A 323 -17.80 7.98 -10.62
C SER A 323 -17.27 6.89 -11.56
N GLN A 324 -16.00 6.51 -11.39
CA GLN A 324 -15.39 5.45 -12.19
C GLN A 324 -15.97 4.07 -11.84
N LEU A 325 -16.15 3.77 -10.56
CA LEU A 325 -16.73 2.51 -10.10
C LEU A 325 -18.20 2.32 -10.53
N LYS A 326 -19.00 3.39 -10.54
CA LYS A 326 -20.37 3.35 -11.11
C LYS A 326 -20.35 3.02 -12.60
N SER A 327 -19.33 3.49 -13.32
CA SER A 327 -19.13 3.11 -14.72
C SER A 327 -18.76 1.63 -14.84
N CYS A 328 -17.91 1.09 -13.94
CA CYS A 328 -17.64 -0.35 -13.88
C CYS A 328 -18.90 -1.18 -13.64
N GLU A 329 -19.75 -0.80 -12.67
CA GLU A 329 -21.01 -1.47 -12.36
C GLU A 329 -21.92 -1.52 -13.60
N LYS A 330 -22.09 -0.38 -14.29
CA LYS A 330 -22.87 -0.29 -15.54
C LYS A 330 -22.34 -1.24 -16.61
N TYR A 331 -21.03 -1.20 -16.91
CA TYR A 331 -20.46 -2.04 -17.96
C TYR A 331 -20.51 -3.53 -17.64
N LEU A 332 -20.42 -3.91 -16.35
CA LEU A 332 -20.65 -5.29 -15.94
C LEU A 332 -22.11 -5.69 -16.17
N GLY A 333 -23.08 -4.88 -15.77
CA GLY A 333 -24.51 -5.17 -16.01
C GLY A 333 -24.87 -5.31 -17.50
N GLU A 334 -24.29 -4.49 -18.37
CA GLU A 334 -24.48 -4.60 -19.82
C GLU A 334 -23.85 -5.87 -20.42
N VAL A 335 -22.77 -6.40 -19.82
CA VAL A 335 -22.18 -7.69 -20.23
C VAL A 335 -23.10 -8.85 -19.84
N GLU A 336 -23.82 -8.75 -18.74
CA GLU A 336 -24.77 -9.76 -18.28
C GLU A 336 -26.01 -9.85 -19.16
N SER A 337 -26.59 -8.69 -19.52
CA SER A 337 -27.78 -8.64 -20.38
C SER A 337 -27.57 -9.22 -21.78
N MET A 338 -26.32 -9.48 -22.17
CA MET A 338 -25.96 -10.08 -23.45
C MET A 338 -25.89 -11.62 -23.42
N ASN A 339 -26.07 -12.25 -22.25
CA ASN A 339 -26.01 -13.70 -22.11
C ASN A 339 -27.39 -14.26 -21.71
N ASP A 340 -28.13 -14.85 -22.67
CA ASP A 340 -29.37 -15.61 -22.41
C ASP A 340 -29.13 -17.01 -21.81
N HIS A 341 -27.86 -17.41 -21.63
CA HIS A 341 -27.49 -18.70 -21.04
C HIS A 341 -26.56 -18.53 -19.85
N HIS A 342 -27.01 -19.06 -18.72
CA HIS A 342 -26.29 -19.23 -17.46
C HIS A 342 -24.83 -19.63 -17.69
N PHE A 343 -23.88 -18.78 -17.27
CA PHE A 343 -22.46 -19.12 -17.31
C PHE A 343 -21.84 -19.25 -15.91
N PHE A 344 -21.03 -20.29 -15.81
CA PHE A 344 -20.54 -20.94 -14.60
C PHE A 344 -19.01 -20.78 -14.49
N ASP A 345 -18.43 -19.65 -14.91
CA ASP A 345 -16.95 -19.46 -14.91
C ASP A 345 -16.39 -18.82 -13.64
N GLY A 346 -17.25 -18.28 -12.76
CA GLY A 346 -16.83 -17.70 -11.47
C GLY A 346 -16.13 -16.34 -11.54
N THR A 347 -15.59 -15.92 -12.69
CA THR A 347 -14.77 -14.69 -12.84
C THR A 347 -15.59 -13.40 -12.87
N GLU A 348 -16.89 -13.48 -13.15
CA GLU A 348 -17.79 -12.32 -13.19
C GLU A 348 -18.29 -11.89 -11.81
N ASN A 349 -18.67 -12.85 -10.97
CA ASN A 349 -19.01 -12.59 -9.58
C ASN A 349 -17.81 -11.99 -8.83
N GLU A 350 -16.59 -12.43 -9.13
CA GLU A 350 -15.35 -11.84 -8.61
C GLU A 350 -15.24 -10.35 -8.94
N ARG A 351 -15.46 -9.98 -10.20
CA ARG A 351 -15.41 -8.59 -10.65
C ARG A 351 -16.46 -7.74 -9.94
N LYS A 352 -17.67 -8.26 -9.79
CA LYS A 352 -18.76 -7.59 -9.06
C LYS A 352 -18.44 -7.41 -7.57
N ILE A 353 -17.99 -8.48 -6.91
CA ILE A 353 -17.58 -8.43 -5.50
C ILE A 353 -16.50 -7.37 -5.32
N ASN A 354 -15.48 -7.33 -6.19
CA ASN A 354 -14.45 -6.30 -6.13
C ASN A 354 -15.00 -4.88 -6.33
N VAL A 355 -15.84 -4.65 -7.34
CA VAL A 355 -16.44 -3.32 -7.58
C VAL A 355 -17.29 -2.86 -6.39
N TYR A 356 -18.17 -3.72 -5.88
CA TYR A 356 -19.01 -3.38 -4.73
C TYR A 356 -18.19 -3.16 -3.46
N PHE A 357 -17.14 -3.94 -3.25
CA PHE A 357 -16.23 -3.74 -2.13
C PHE A 357 -15.54 -2.37 -2.19
N TYR A 358 -15.04 -1.97 -3.37
CA TYR A 358 -14.44 -0.65 -3.55
C TYR A 358 -15.47 0.49 -3.49
N LEU A 359 -16.70 0.28 -3.97
CA LEU A 359 -17.80 1.25 -3.82
C LEU A 359 -18.10 1.47 -2.35
N GLY A 360 -18.30 0.40 -1.58
CA GLY A 360 -18.55 0.44 -0.14
C GLY A 360 -17.41 1.16 0.60
N SER A 361 -16.17 0.82 0.27
CA SER A 361 -14.98 1.47 0.84
C SER A 361 -14.91 2.97 0.53
N CYS A 362 -15.22 3.38 -0.70
CA CYS A 362 -15.23 4.80 -1.08
C CYS A 362 -16.36 5.56 -0.36
N TYR A 363 -17.57 4.98 -0.29
CA TYR A 363 -18.68 5.58 0.44
C TYR A 363 -18.35 5.74 1.93
N MET A 364 -17.74 4.73 2.54
CA MET A 364 -17.29 4.78 3.93
C MET A 364 -16.26 5.89 4.16
N LYS A 365 -15.25 6.03 3.28
CA LYS A 365 -14.25 7.11 3.37
C LYS A 365 -14.82 8.51 3.15
N LEU A 366 -15.94 8.62 2.44
CA LEU A 366 -16.68 9.86 2.25
C LEU A 366 -17.77 10.08 3.31
N ASN A 367 -17.85 9.22 4.33
CA ASN A 367 -18.85 9.24 5.39
C ASN A 367 -20.31 9.05 4.91
N TYR A 368 -20.52 8.44 3.74
CA TYR A 368 -21.83 8.03 3.24
C TYR A 368 -22.17 6.60 3.69
N LEU A 369 -22.37 6.43 5.00
CA LEU A 369 -22.44 5.11 5.64
C LEU A 369 -23.62 4.24 5.18
N ASP A 370 -24.80 4.82 4.92
CA ASP A 370 -25.95 4.05 4.40
C ASP A 370 -25.65 3.42 3.04
N ASN A 371 -24.98 4.15 2.16
CA ASN A 371 -24.53 3.64 0.87
C ASN A 371 -23.47 2.56 1.05
N ALA A 372 -22.53 2.75 1.98
CA ALA A 372 -21.48 1.76 2.25
C ALA A 372 -22.09 0.42 2.68
N ILE A 373 -23.05 0.45 3.59
CA ILE A 373 -23.79 -0.74 4.06
C ILE A 373 -24.46 -1.47 2.88
N VAL A 374 -25.16 -0.73 2.01
CA VAL A 374 -25.84 -1.33 0.84
C VAL A 374 -24.85 -2.06 -0.06
N GLU A 375 -23.68 -1.48 -0.31
CA GLU A 375 -22.67 -2.10 -1.17
C GLU A 375 -21.99 -3.31 -0.48
N PHE A 376 -21.68 -3.24 0.81
CA PHE A 376 -21.13 -4.39 1.54
C PHE A 376 -22.13 -5.55 1.68
N GLU A 377 -23.43 -5.28 1.80
CA GLU A 377 -24.48 -6.31 1.74
C GLU A 377 -24.53 -7.01 0.37
N LYS A 378 -24.29 -6.28 -0.74
CA LYS A 378 -24.13 -6.90 -2.06
C LYS A 378 -22.89 -7.79 -2.10
N VAL A 379 -21.77 -7.36 -1.54
CA VAL A 379 -20.54 -8.19 -1.43
C VAL A 379 -20.84 -9.47 -0.66
N LYS A 380 -21.42 -9.35 0.54
CA LYS A 380 -21.80 -10.47 1.41
C LYS A 380 -22.68 -11.48 0.67
N SER A 381 -23.81 -11.02 0.11
CA SER A 381 -24.76 -11.89 -0.57
C SER A 381 -24.18 -12.57 -1.81
N LEU A 382 -23.34 -11.89 -2.59
CA LEU A 382 -22.69 -12.48 -3.77
C LEU A 382 -21.60 -13.47 -3.37
N SER A 383 -20.80 -13.17 -2.36
CA SER A 383 -19.75 -14.06 -1.85
C SER A 383 -20.35 -15.37 -1.35
N LEU A 384 -21.43 -15.32 -0.56
CA LEU A 384 -22.13 -16.52 -0.07
C LEU A 384 -22.72 -17.36 -1.21
N LYS A 385 -23.34 -16.73 -2.21
CA LYS A 385 -23.83 -17.41 -3.42
C LYS A 385 -22.71 -18.12 -4.20
N VAL A 386 -21.48 -17.59 -4.13
CA VAL A 386 -20.31 -18.21 -4.77
C VAL A 386 -19.78 -19.37 -3.94
N LEU A 387 -19.71 -19.23 -2.62
CA LEU A 387 -19.20 -20.26 -1.70
C LEU A 387 -20.10 -21.51 -1.67
N ASP A 388 -21.42 -21.36 -1.84
CA ASP A 388 -22.37 -22.49 -1.88
C ASP A 388 -22.16 -23.40 -3.12
N LYS A 389 -21.54 -22.89 -4.19
CA LYS A 389 -21.25 -23.65 -5.41
C LYS A 389 -19.92 -24.43 -5.25
N ARG A 390 -20.00 -25.63 -4.63
CA ARG A 390 -18.88 -26.53 -4.24
C ARG A 390 -17.96 -27.07 -5.36
N ASN A 391 -18.00 -26.54 -6.59
CA ASN A 391 -17.23 -27.07 -7.74
C ASN A 391 -15.99 -26.23 -8.12
N LYS A 392 -15.41 -25.45 -7.20
CA LYS A 392 -14.27 -24.56 -7.50
C LYS A 392 -12.95 -25.03 -6.87
N LYS A 393 -11.83 -24.64 -7.49
CA LYS A 393 -10.48 -24.91 -6.99
C LYS A 393 -10.29 -24.26 -5.60
N GLN A 394 -9.60 -24.95 -4.69
CA GLN A 394 -9.34 -24.52 -3.30
C GLN A 394 -8.93 -23.03 -3.17
N LYS A 395 -8.01 -22.57 -4.02
CA LYS A 395 -7.45 -21.21 -3.99
C LYS A 395 -8.48 -20.11 -4.30
N ASP A 396 -9.48 -20.40 -5.13
CA ASP A 396 -10.52 -19.43 -5.45
C ASP A 396 -11.47 -19.24 -4.27
N ILE A 397 -11.75 -20.32 -3.53
CA ILE A 397 -12.63 -20.32 -2.34
C ILE A 397 -12.04 -19.42 -1.23
N GLU A 398 -10.73 -19.50 -0.99
CA GLU A 398 -10.02 -18.65 -0.01
C GLU A 398 -10.19 -17.15 -0.29
N CYS A 399 -10.13 -16.75 -1.57
CA CYS A 399 -10.27 -15.34 -1.96
C CYS A 399 -11.67 -14.79 -1.65
N TYR A 400 -12.72 -15.53 -2.02
CA TYR A 400 -14.11 -15.13 -1.75
C TYR A 400 -14.42 -15.16 -0.26
N LEU A 401 -13.90 -16.16 0.46
CA LEU A 401 -14.04 -16.26 1.90
C LEU A 401 -13.46 -15.02 2.59
N LYS A 402 -12.23 -14.63 2.24
CA LYS A 402 -11.58 -13.44 2.78
C LYS A 402 -12.42 -12.18 2.54
N LYS A 403 -12.90 -11.98 1.31
CA LYS A 403 -13.74 -10.82 0.97
C LYS A 403 -15.10 -10.84 1.65
N CYS A 404 -15.64 -12.03 1.92
CA CYS A 404 -16.87 -12.20 2.69
C CYS A 404 -16.66 -11.78 4.15
N LEU A 405 -15.61 -12.29 4.80
CA LEU A 405 -15.27 -11.94 6.18
C LEU A 405 -14.97 -10.43 6.32
N GLU A 406 -14.15 -9.85 5.43
CA GLU A 406 -13.90 -8.41 5.42
C GLU A 406 -15.20 -7.59 5.28
N ALA A 407 -16.17 -8.05 4.50
CA ALA A 407 -17.46 -7.37 4.37
C ALA A 407 -18.32 -7.51 5.64
N TYR A 408 -18.27 -8.65 6.32
CA TYR A 408 -18.94 -8.84 7.61
C TYR A 408 -18.36 -7.92 8.67
N ASP A 409 -17.02 -7.87 8.81
CA ASP A 409 -16.33 -7.00 9.77
C ASP A 409 -16.73 -5.54 9.57
N LEU A 410 -16.64 -5.05 8.32
CA LEU A 410 -17.03 -3.66 7.99
C LEU A 410 -18.52 -3.38 8.23
N LEU A 411 -19.41 -4.36 8.02
CA LEU A 411 -20.84 -4.22 8.32
C LEU A 411 -21.10 -4.17 9.83
N ILE A 412 -20.37 -4.95 10.61
CA ILE A 412 -20.43 -4.95 12.08
C ILE A 412 -19.91 -3.61 12.59
N ASP A 413 -18.74 -3.17 12.16
CA ASP A 413 -18.11 -1.90 12.56
C ASP A 413 -19.01 -0.70 12.26
N ILE A 414 -19.49 -0.56 11.01
CA ILE A 414 -20.36 0.56 10.64
C ILE A 414 -21.69 0.51 11.43
N SER A 415 -22.20 -0.68 11.72
CA SER A 415 -23.42 -0.81 12.53
C SER A 415 -23.16 -0.44 13.98
N TYR A 416 -22.03 -0.87 14.54
CA TYR A 416 -21.59 -0.59 15.91
C TYR A 416 -21.37 0.92 16.12
N ASP A 417 -20.61 1.57 15.24
CA ASP A 417 -20.32 3.01 15.29
C ASP A 417 -21.58 3.88 15.22
N ARG A 418 -22.60 3.37 14.51
CA ARG A 418 -23.92 4.02 14.40
C ARG A 418 -24.90 3.62 15.49
N GLN A 419 -24.45 2.85 16.49
CA GLN A 419 -25.27 2.32 17.57
C GLN A 419 -26.43 1.44 17.07
N LEU A 420 -26.32 0.82 15.90
CA LEU A 420 -27.29 -0.14 15.36
C LEU A 420 -26.96 -1.56 15.88
N TYR A 421 -26.96 -1.72 17.20
CA TYR A 421 -26.44 -2.92 17.88
C TYR A 421 -27.15 -4.22 17.46
N ASP A 422 -28.47 -4.20 17.30
CA ASP A 422 -29.22 -5.39 16.86
C ASP A 422 -28.83 -5.84 15.43
N ARG A 423 -28.45 -4.88 14.59
CA ARG A 423 -27.99 -5.15 13.22
C ARG A 423 -26.59 -5.76 13.24
N ALA A 424 -25.68 -5.21 14.03
CA ALA A 424 -24.37 -5.79 14.27
C ALA A 424 -24.48 -7.22 14.83
N PHE A 425 -25.37 -7.42 15.80
CA PHE A 425 -25.63 -8.73 16.42
C PHE A 425 -26.08 -9.75 15.38
N LYS A 426 -26.98 -9.36 14.47
CA LYS A 426 -27.44 -10.23 13.39
C LYS A 426 -26.28 -10.68 12.51
N TYR A 427 -25.35 -9.79 12.17
CA TYR A 427 -24.19 -10.14 11.36
C TYR A 427 -23.24 -11.11 12.09
N CYS A 428 -22.94 -10.88 13.36
CA CYS A 428 -22.13 -11.82 14.16
C CYS A 428 -22.80 -13.21 14.23
N ASN A 429 -24.11 -13.26 14.47
CA ASN A 429 -24.87 -14.52 14.54
C ASN A 429 -24.89 -15.27 13.20
N GLU A 430 -25.01 -14.55 12.07
CA GLU A 430 -24.86 -15.14 10.74
C GLU A 430 -23.48 -15.77 10.57
N LEU A 431 -22.42 -15.07 11.01
CA LEU A 431 -21.04 -15.51 10.88
C LEU A 431 -20.74 -16.75 11.73
N VAL A 432 -21.20 -16.79 12.99
CA VAL A 432 -21.06 -17.97 13.88
C VAL A 432 -21.70 -19.22 13.29
N LYS A 433 -22.82 -19.06 12.57
CA LYS A 433 -23.54 -20.18 11.93
C LYS A 433 -22.89 -20.70 10.66
N MET A 434 -21.88 -20.00 10.12
CA MET A 434 -21.19 -20.44 8.92
C MET A 434 -20.15 -21.50 9.24
N ASP A 435 -20.28 -22.68 8.63
CA ASP A 435 -19.32 -23.78 8.78
C ASP A 435 -18.06 -23.50 7.93
N PHE A 436 -17.14 -22.70 8.50
CA PHE A 436 -15.83 -22.42 7.89
C PHE A 436 -14.75 -23.45 8.29
N CYS A 437 -15.12 -24.59 8.89
CA CYS A 437 -14.20 -25.58 9.48
C CYS A 437 -13.14 -26.17 8.54
N SER A 438 -13.11 -25.79 7.26
CA SER A 438 -12.12 -26.24 6.28
C SER A 438 -11.10 -25.17 5.85
N LEU A 439 -11.20 -23.90 6.27
CA LEU A 439 -10.30 -22.84 5.81
C LEU A 439 -9.89 -21.90 6.96
N ASN A 440 -8.66 -22.08 7.45
CA ASN A 440 -8.00 -21.33 8.54
C ASN A 440 -8.22 -19.81 8.45
N GLY A 441 -8.84 -19.20 9.47
CA GLY A 441 -8.77 -17.73 9.61
C GLY A 441 -9.77 -17.08 10.56
N HIS A 442 -10.98 -17.62 10.76
CA HIS A 442 -11.99 -16.99 11.61
C HIS A 442 -12.17 -17.75 12.93
N ASP A 443 -12.01 -17.04 14.05
CA ASP A 443 -12.26 -17.57 15.38
C ASP A 443 -13.69 -17.23 15.82
N THR A 444 -14.60 -18.22 15.77
CA THR A 444 -16.02 -18.05 16.11
C THR A 444 -16.23 -17.49 17.50
N ARG A 445 -15.31 -17.76 18.43
CA ARG A 445 -15.38 -17.31 19.83
C ARG A 445 -15.36 -15.79 19.94
N ILE A 446 -14.64 -15.11 19.04
CA ILE A 446 -14.57 -13.64 18.99
C ILE A 446 -15.93 -13.06 18.58
N SER A 447 -16.57 -13.67 17.58
CA SER A 447 -17.92 -13.27 17.16
C SER A 447 -18.95 -13.50 18.27
N GLU A 448 -18.86 -14.63 18.99
CA GLU A 448 -19.74 -14.93 20.13
C GLU A 448 -19.53 -13.93 21.28
N LEU A 449 -18.29 -13.57 21.62
CA LEU A 449 -18.00 -12.52 22.61
C LEU A 449 -18.55 -11.15 22.17
N SER A 450 -18.39 -10.81 20.90
CA SER A 450 -18.93 -9.56 20.33
C SER A 450 -20.47 -9.53 20.44
N MET A 451 -21.13 -10.66 20.24
CA MET A 451 -22.59 -10.77 20.44
C MET A 451 -22.99 -10.48 21.90
N LEU A 452 -22.24 -10.96 22.89
CA LEU A 452 -22.50 -10.68 24.30
C LEU A 452 -22.36 -9.17 24.60
N GLU A 453 -21.29 -8.54 24.12
CA GLU A 453 -21.06 -7.09 24.25
C GLU A 453 -22.16 -6.26 23.60
N LEU A 454 -22.53 -6.60 22.36
CA LEU A 454 -23.59 -5.92 21.63
C LEU A 454 -24.94 -5.97 22.36
N CYS A 455 -25.26 -7.10 23.01
CA CYS A 455 -26.46 -7.21 23.84
C CYS A 455 -26.39 -6.32 25.09
N VAL A 456 -25.23 -6.24 25.74
CA VAL A 456 -25.03 -5.34 26.89
C VAL A 456 -25.22 -3.88 26.46
N LEU A 457 -24.59 -3.46 25.36
CA LEU A 457 -24.70 -2.09 24.84
C LEU A 457 -26.12 -1.76 24.36
N SER A 458 -26.78 -2.69 23.66
CA SER A 458 -28.18 -2.55 23.22
C SER A 458 -29.12 -2.35 24.42
N ASN A 459 -28.93 -3.10 25.51
CA ASN A 459 -29.71 -2.92 26.73
C ASN A 459 -29.40 -1.58 27.44
N LEU A 460 -28.12 -1.25 27.65
CA LEU A 460 -27.72 -0.05 28.38
C LEU A 460 -28.10 1.25 27.64
N MET A 461 -27.90 1.29 26.32
CA MET A 461 -28.05 2.50 25.51
C MET A 461 -29.47 2.64 24.95
N GLN A 462 -30.16 1.53 24.65
CA GLN A 462 -31.44 1.53 23.94
C GLN A 462 -32.59 0.89 24.73
N LYS A 463 -32.31 0.34 25.93
CA LYS A 463 -33.28 -0.35 26.78
C LYS A 463 -33.96 -1.54 26.10
N HIS A 464 -33.29 -2.16 25.13
CA HIS A 464 -33.78 -3.38 24.51
C HIS A 464 -33.74 -4.56 25.50
N GLU A 465 -34.74 -5.44 25.42
CA GLU A 465 -34.83 -6.62 26.28
C GLU A 465 -33.74 -7.65 25.94
N ILE A 466 -33.25 -8.35 26.97
CA ILE A 466 -32.22 -9.37 26.82
C ILE A 466 -32.90 -10.71 26.54
N SER A 467 -32.61 -11.29 25.36
CA SER A 467 -33.14 -12.61 24.97
C SER A 467 -32.46 -13.74 25.74
N ASP A 468 -33.22 -14.72 26.23
CA ASP A 468 -32.72 -15.90 26.95
C ASP A 468 -31.64 -16.69 26.17
N SER A 469 -31.71 -16.66 24.84
CA SER A 469 -30.73 -17.32 23.97
C SER A 469 -29.29 -16.82 24.17
N ILE A 470 -29.10 -15.59 24.66
CA ILE A 470 -27.76 -15.01 24.88
C ILE A 470 -27.02 -15.73 26.01
N PHE A 471 -27.74 -16.16 27.05
CA PHE A 471 -27.16 -16.87 28.19
C PHE A 471 -26.62 -18.23 27.76
N SER A 472 -27.28 -18.89 26.81
CA SER A 472 -26.78 -20.13 26.22
C SER A 472 -25.45 -19.94 25.47
N ILE A 473 -25.23 -18.77 24.84
CA ILE A 473 -23.97 -18.48 24.14
C ILE A 473 -22.84 -18.33 25.16
N ALA A 474 -23.07 -17.54 26.22
CA ALA A 474 -22.11 -17.39 27.30
C ALA A 474 -21.78 -18.74 27.99
N ASP A 475 -22.79 -19.54 28.30
CA ASP A 475 -22.61 -20.86 28.91
C ASP A 475 -21.79 -21.81 28.03
N ASN A 476 -21.99 -21.78 26.71
CA ASN A 476 -21.25 -22.63 25.78
C ASN A 476 -19.78 -22.21 25.69
N LEU A 477 -19.48 -20.92 25.67
CA LEU A 477 -18.10 -20.41 25.72
C LEU A 477 -17.42 -20.82 27.04
N ILE A 478 -18.11 -20.64 28.17
CA ILE A 478 -17.57 -20.97 29.50
C ILE A 478 -17.29 -22.47 29.64
N LYS A 479 -18.15 -23.33 29.06
CA LYS A 479 -17.96 -24.80 29.09
C LYS A 479 -16.88 -25.30 28.14
N SER A 480 -16.67 -24.63 27.01
CA SER A 480 -15.73 -25.08 25.98
C SER A 480 -14.31 -24.56 26.19
N GLU A 481 -14.15 -23.41 26.84
CA GLU A 481 -12.85 -22.80 27.08
C GLU A 481 -12.17 -23.28 28.36
N ASN A 482 -10.84 -23.25 28.35
CA ASN A 482 -10.07 -23.48 29.57
C ASN A 482 -10.35 -22.31 30.54
N GLU A 483 -10.58 -22.64 31.80
CA GLU A 483 -10.73 -21.73 32.92
C GLU A 483 -9.65 -20.62 33.00
N ASP A 484 -8.42 -20.90 32.53
CA ASP A 484 -7.30 -19.94 32.48
C ASP A 484 -7.20 -19.13 31.16
N SER A 485 -8.17 -19.28 30.26
CA SER A 485 -8.27 -18.55 28.98
C SER A 485 -8.83 -17.14 29.20
N TYR A 486 -8.32 -16.17 28.45
CA TYR A 486 -8.90 -14.82 28.47
C TYR A 486 -10.35 -14.80 27.91
N ILE A 487 -10.64 -15.66 26.93
CA ILE A 487 -11.98 -15.81 26.35
C ILE A 487 -12.97 -16.30 27.41
N TYR A 488 -12.59 -17.31 28.19
CA TYR A 488 -13.41 -17.80 29.32
C TYR A 488 -13.76 -16.67 30.28
N TYR A 489 -12.76 -15.85 30.63
CA TYR A 489 -12.92 -14.77 31.57
C TYR A 489 -13.82 -13.64 31.04
N LEU A 490 -13.69 -13.28 29.76
CA LEU A 490 -14.59 -12.33 29.11
C LEU A 490 -16.03 -12.85 29.05
N ALA A 491 -16.23 -14.12 28.70
CA ALA A 491 -17.56 -14.73 28.67
C ALA A 491 -18.23 -14.70 30.04
N LEU A 492 -17.47 -15.01 31.11
CA LEU A 492 -17.95 -14.92 32.49
C LEU A 492 -18.31 -13.49 32.89
N TYR A 493 -17.46 -12.52 32.56
CA TYR A 493 -17.75 -11.10 32.81
C TYR A 493 -19.05 -10.67 32.14
N TYR A 494 -19.20 -10.93 30.84
CA TYR A 494 -20.42 -10.55 30.12
C TYR A 494 -21.66 -11.29 30.63
N GLN A 495 -21.54 -12.56 31.00
CA GLN A 495 -22.66 -13.30 31.62
C GLN A 495 -23.13 -12.67 32.92
N SER A 496 -22.21 -12.27 33.81
CA SER A 496 -22.54 -11.60 35.07
C SER A 496 -23.19 -10.24 34.83
N VAL A 497 -22.70 -9.47 33.85
CA VAL A 497 -23.30 -8.18 33.48
C VAL A 497 -24.70 -8.37 32.90
N LEU A 498 -24.88 -9.29 31.95
CA LEU A 498 -26.19 -9.61 31.36
C LEU A 498 -27.19 -10.08 32.42
N SER A 499 -26.75 -10.89 33.39
CA SER A 499 -27.60 -11.36 34.50
C SER A 499 -28.05 -10.22 35.41
N LEU A 500 -27.18 -9.23 35.63
CA LEU A 500 -27.49 -8.04 36.41
C LEU A 500 -28.46 -7.11 35.69
N LEU A 501 -28.38 -7.04 34.36
CA LEU A 501 -29.27 -6.26 33.52
C LEU A 501 -30.64 -6.93 33.31
N SER A 502 -30.70 -8.26 33.16
CA SER A 502 -31.94 -8.98 32.85
C SER A 502 -32.87 -9.18 34.05
N LYS A 503 -32.33 -9.28 35.26
CA LYS A 503 -33.11 -9.59 36.46
C LYS A 503 -33.38 -8.36 37.33
N GLU A 504 -34.63 -8.21 37.77
CA GLU A 504 -35.00 -7.41 38.95
C GLU A 504 -34.60 -8.16 40.22
N ASN A 505 -33.30 -8.21 40.45
CA ASN A 505 -32.70 -8.91 41.56
C ASN A 505 -32.51 -8.00 42.77
N ASN A 506 -32.36 -8.61 43.94
CA ASN A 506 -31.97 -7.90 45.15
C ASN A 506 -30.45 -7.61 45.18
N SER A 507 -30.04 -6.64 45.99
CA SER A 507 -28.63 -6.22 46.18
C SER A 507 -27.68 -7.39 46.53
N GLN A 508 -28.19 -8.45 47.17
CA GLN A 508 -27.38 -9.60 47.60
C GLN A 508 -26.95 -10.48 46.43
N GLU A 509 -27.83 -10.68 45.44
CA GLU A 509 -27.50 -11.47 44.24
C GLU A 509 -26.44 -10.76 43.38
N TYR A 510 -26.53 -9.44 43.24
CA TYR A 510 -25.51 -8.67 42.52
C TYR A 510 -24.12 -8.76 43.18
N LYS A 511 -24.08 -8.76 44.52
CA LYS A 511 -22.83 -8.94 45.27
C LYS A 511 -22.24 -10.34 45.11
N ASN A 512 -23.08 -11.36 44.94
CA ASN A 512 -22.63 -12.73 44.70
C ASN A 512 -21.95 -12.87 43.33
N GLU A 513 -22.53 -12.28 42.27
CA GLU A 513 -21.93 -12.24 40.93
C GLU A 513 -20.54 -11.57 40.96
N LEU A 514 -20.45 -10.40 41.59
CA LEU A 514 -19.18 -9.69 41.76
C LEU A 514 -18.14 -10.52 42.52
N LYS A 515 -18.57 -11.25 43.57
CA LYS A 515 -17.68 -12.12 44.35
C LYS A 515 -17.12 -13.26 43.50
N MET A 516 -17.93 -13.86 42.64
CA MET A 516 -17.48 -14.90 41.71
C MET A 516 -16.41 -14.35 40.75
N LEU A 517 -16.64 -13.17 40.17
CA LEU A 517 -15.68 -12.51 39.27
C LEU A 517 -14.34 -12.20 39.98
N LYS A 518 -14.39 -11.67 41.21
CA LYS A 518 -13.20 -11.39 42.05
C LYS A 518 -12.42 -12.65 42.41
N GLN A 519 -13.12 -13.74 42.73
CA GLN A 519 -12.45 -15.02 43.02
C GLN A 519 -11.72 -15.55 41.79
N ARG A 520 -12.32 -15.41 40.59
CA ARG A 520 -11.70 -15.84 39.34
C ARG A 520 -10.50 -14.98 38.96
N SER A 521 -10.60 -13.65 39.06
CA SER A 521 -9.47 -12.75 38.76
C SER A 521 -8.26 -13.06 39.64
N ASN A 522 -8.46 -13.34 40.93
CA ASN A 522 -7.39 -13.73 41.85
C ASN A 522 -6.72 -15.05 41.44
N ARG A 523 -7.49 -16.04 40.96
CA ARG A 523 -6.90 -17.30 40.45
C ARG A 523 -6.01 -17.07 39.25
N ILE A 524 -6.44 -16.22 38.30
CA ILE A 524 -5.65 -15.88 37.12
C ILE A 524 -4.35 -15.17 37.51
N LEU A 525 -4.42 -14.19 38.43
CA LEU A 525 -3.26 -13.46 38.96
C LEU A 525 -2.21 -14.39 39.61
N HIS A 526 -2.65 -15.52 40.18
CA HIS A 526 -1.79 -16.49 40.86
C HIS A 526 -1.45 -17.72 40.01
N SER A 527 -1.97 -17.83 38.78
CA SER A 527 -1.70 -18.96 37.91
C SER A 527 -0.26 -18.93 37.40
N LYS A 528 0.40 -20.08 37.39
CA LYS A 528 1.74 -20.28 36.78
C LYS A 528 1.66 -20.79 35.34
N ALA A 529 0.45 -21.05 34.83
CA ALA A 529 0.27 -21.55 33.49
C ALA A 529 0.54 -20.44 32.45
N PRO A 530 1.11 -20.77 31.28
CA PRO A 530 1.22 -19.80 30.19
C PRO A 530 -0.19 -19.40 29.76
N LEU A 531 -0.48 -18.10 29.89
CA LEU A 531 -1.76 -17.52 29.50
C LEU A 531 -2.00 -17.75 28.00
N ARG A 532 -3.21 -18.17 27.64
CA ARG A 532 -3.60 -18.48 26.26
C ARG A 532 -4.74 -17.59 25.80
N GLY A 533 -4.78 -17.31 24.50
CA GLY A 533 -5.93 -16.67 23.86
C GLY A 533 -6.11 -15.19 24.19
N TYR A 534 -5.01 -14.43 24.43
CA TYR A 534 -5.12 -12.98 24.60
C TYR A 534 -5.65 -12.33 23.31
N ILE A 535 -6.66 -11.48 23.49
CA ILE A 535 -7.26 -10.64 22.46
C ILE A 535 -7.33 -9.24 23.07
N GLU A 536 -6.92 -8.21 22.32
CA GLU A 536 -7.10 -6.84 22.75
C GLU A 536 -8.61 -6.50 22.71
N TRP A 537 -9.21 -6.28 23.88
CA TRP A 537 -10.63 -5.94 24.02
C TRP A 537 -10.76 -4.53 24.59
N ASN A 538 -11.47 -3.66 23.87
CA ASN A 538 -11.69 -2.28 24.27
C ASN A 538 -12.99 -2.17 25.08
N PHE A 539 -12.94 -1.53 26.24
CA PHE A 539 -14.08 -1.37 27.14
C PHE A 539 -14.60 0.07 27.20
N MET A 540 -14.10 0.97 26.35
CA MET A 540 -14.42 2.40 26.43
C MET A 540 -15.92 2.68 26.25
N ASP A 541 -16.56 2.02 25.29
CA ASP A 541 -17.99 2.25 25.03
C ASP A 541 -18.87 1.70 26.14
N ILE A 542 -18.53 0.52 26.68
CA ILE A 542 -19.19 -0.03 27.87
C ILE A 542 -19.01 0.91 29.07
N GLN A 543 -17.80 1.44 29.27
CA GLN A 543 -17.53 2.40 30.35
C GLN A 543 -18.40 3.64 30.20
N ASN A 544 -18.53 4.17 28.99
CA ASN A 544 -19.37 5.33 28.71
C ASN A 544 -20.86 5.01 28.92
N ALA A 545 -21.33 3.86 28.44
CA ALA A 545 -22.70 3.40 28.64
C ALA A 545 -23.04 3.22 30.15
N ILE A 546 -22.13 2.68 30.95
CA ILE A 546 -22.31 2.54 32.41
C ILE A 546 -22.40 3.91 33.10
N LYS A 547 -21.61 4.90 32.66
CA LYS A 547 -21.63 6.24 33.27
C LYS A 547 -23.00 6.93 33.15
N GLU A 548 -23.67 6.71 32.02
CA GLU A 548 -24.99 7.27 31.68
C GLU A 548 -26.17 6.52 32.31
N MET A 549 -25.92 5.45 33.08
CA MET A 549 -26.99 4.72 33.76
C MET A 549 -27.75 5.61 34.76
N PRO A 550 -29.08 5.41 34.91
CA PRO A 550 -29.87 6.08 35.94
C PRO A 550 -29.37 5.71 37.34
N LYS A 551 -29.52 6.62 38.30
CA LYS A 551 -29.02 6.49 39.69
C LYS A 551 -30.06 7.00 40.70
N GLU A 552 -31.33 6.96 40.33
CA GLU A 552 -32.42 7.61 41.06
C GLU A 552 -32.90 6.73 42.22
N THR A 553 -32.88 5.41 42.03
CA THR A 553 -33.26 4.42 43.04
C THR A 553 -32.04 3.77 43.70
N THR A 554 -32.20 3.25 44.93
CA THR A 554 -31.15 2.48 45.61
C THR A 554 -30.70 1.26 44.81
N ILE A 555 -31.63 0.61 44.10
CA ILE A 555 -31.34 -0.57 43.26
C ILE A 555 -30.48 -0.15 42.06
N GLU A 556 -30.81 0.95 41.40
CA GLU A 556 -30.01 1.49 40.30
C GLU A 556 -28.60 1.92 40.74
N GLN A 557 -28.49 2.55 41.91
CA GLN A 557 -27.19 2.91 42.49
C GLN A 557 -26.34 1.67 42.79
N ASP A 558 -26.93 0.63 43.37
CA ASP A 558 -26.25 -0.64 43.62
C ASP A 558 -25.80 -1.31 42.31
N LYS A 559 -26.68 -1.34 41.29
CA LYS A 559 -26.34 -1.86 39.95
C LYS A 559 -25.16 -1.10 39.34
N TYR A 560 -25.22 0.23 39.34
CA TYR A 560 -24.17 1.11 38.82
C TYR A 560 -22.82 0.84 39.51
N GLN A 561 -22.81 0.81 40.84
CA GLN A 561 -21.60 0.59 41.62
C GLN A 561 -20.99 -0.78 41.32
N ILE A 562 -21.82 -1.82 41.24
CA ILE A 562 -21.36 -3.20 40.98
C ILE A 562 -20.82 -3.33 39.56
N MET A 563 -21.48 -2.74 38.56
CA MET A 563 -20.97 -2.71 37.18
C MET A 563 -19.64 -1.96 37.07
N CYS A 564 -19.49 -0.82 37.76
CA CYS A 564 -18.21 -0.11 37.81
C CYS A 564 -17.09 -0.98 38.40
N GLU A 565 -17.38 -1.72 39.48
CA GLU A 565 -16.41 -2.64 40.07
C GLU A 565 -16.08 -3.81 39.15
N MET A 566 -17.07 -4.44 38.51
CA MET A 566 -16.84 -5.51 37.54
C MET A 566 -15.97 -5.03 36.36
N LEU A 567 -16.26 -3.84 35.84
CA LEU A 567 -15.50 -3.21 34.77
C LEU A 567 -14.04 -2.95 35.17
N ALA A 568 -13.81 -2.42 36.37
CA ALA A 568 -12.46 -2.19 36.87
C ALA A 568 -11.65 -3.50 36.99
N ILE A 569 -12.29 -4.58 37.43
CA ILE A 569 -11.65 -5.89 37.53
C ILE A 569 -11.33 -6.45 36.14
N VAL A 570 -12.27 -6.42 35.19
CA VAL A 570 -12.02 -6.99 33.85
C VAL A 570 -10.92 -6.23 33.10
N VAL A 571 -10.89 -4.91 33.23
CA VAL A 571 -9.82 -4.06 32.68
C VAL A 571 -8.46 -4.39 33.31
N SER A 572 -8.41 -4.56 34.64
CA SER A 572 -7.18 -4.95 35.33
C SER A 572 -6.64 -6.31 34.87
N VAL A 573 -7.55 -7.27 34.63
CA VAL A 573 -7.19 -8.58 34.09
C VAL A 573 -6.68 -8.45 32.65
N ARG A 574 -7.35 -7.68 31.78
CA ARG A 574 -6.87 -7.39 30.42
C ARG A 574 -5.44 -6.86 30.41
N ASP A 575 -5.15 -5.85 31.23
CA ASP A 575 -3.84 -5.19 31.28
C ASP A 575 -2.74 -6.16 31.74
N LEU A 576 -3.07 -7.06 32.68
CA LEU A 576 -2.18 -8.14 33.08
C LEU A 576 -1.89 -9.11 31.92
N PHE A 577 -2.92 -9.54 31.19
CA PHE A 577 -2.74 -10.44 30.04
C PHE A 577 -1.89 -9.76 28.95
N GLN A 578 -2.13 -8.48 28.67
CA GLN A 578 -1.34 -7.69 27.72
C GLN A 578 0.14 -7.67 28.11
N TYR A 579 0.43 -7.28 29.35
CA TYR A 579 1.79 -7.24 29.88
C TYR A 579 2.52 -8.59 29.78
N LEU A 580 1.83 -9.68 30.13
CA LEU A 580 2.41 -11.03 30.07
C LEU A 580 2.64 -11.50 28.63
N ASN A 581 1.74 -11.15 27.70
CA ASN A 581 1.89 -11.45 26.28
C ASN A 581 3.05 -10.66 25.65
N ASP A 582 3.20 -9.37 25.99
CA ASP A 582 4.30 -8.52 25.53
C ASP A 582 5.66 -9.00 26.07
N LYS A 583 5.70 -9.46 27.32
CA LYS A 583 6.90 -10.07 27.91
C LYS A 583 7.30 -11.38 27.24
N ALA A 584 6.34 -12.16 26.73
CA ALA A 584 6.63 -13.41 26.02
C ALA A 584 7.12 -13.19 24.57
N ARG A 585 6.85 -12.00 23.99
CA ARG A 585 7.28 -11.62 22.64
C ARG A 585 8.68 -11.01 22.60
N ASN A 586 9.15 -10.45 23.72
CA ASN A 586 10.51 -9.94 23.92
C ASN A 586 11.44 -11.03 24.46
#